data_AF-C9RDG4-F1
#
_entry.id   AF-C9RDG4-F1
#
_cell.length_a   1.000
_cell.length_b   1.000
_cell.length_c   1.000
_cell.angle_alpha   90.00
_cell.angle_beta   90.00
_cell.angle_gamma   90.00
#
_symmetry.space_group_name_H-M   'P 1'
#
loop_
_entity.id
_entity.type
_entity.pdbx_description
1 polymer ?
#
loop_
_entity_poly.entity_id
_entity_poly.type
_entity_poly.pdbx_seq_one_letter_code
_entity_poly.pdbx_strand_id
1 'polypeptide(L)'
;MGELLTPKQVAEKLKVSRKTVVKWIRSGKLPGRKIGTLWRVDADDLEAFLGRAETGKAPAPEARHPQVFRPADVLRLTGVNRKTLHYWIREGFVSPSIAGSYGTHKKHLWSFGDLVAIRALQKLRQSGIDLHSAELARTLVRHIQAREGIESVPPDTLLATDGRTAFEVGPDDTSRLFGEGCLLILNLGAIVAELRALLDLEETTG
;
A
#
# COMPACT_ATOMS: atom_id res chain seq x y z
N MET A 1 -34.03 -2.08 -13.11
CA MET A 1 -33.92 -3.11 -12.04
C MET A 1 -32.96 -4.14 -12.60
N GLY A 2 -31.67 -4.03 -12.25
CA GLY A 2 -30.59 -4.80 -12.86
C GLY A 2 -30.72 -6.29 -12.60
N GLU A 3 -30.41 -7.10 -13.62
CA GLU A 3 -30.39 -8.56 -13.51
C GLU A 3 -29.29 -8.98 -12.53
N LEU A 4 -29.60 -9.87 -11.58
CA LEU A 4 -28.66 -10.29 -10.55
C LEU A 4 -28.08 -11.66 -10.85
N LEU A 5 -26.81 -11.66 -11.24
CA LEU A 5 -26.10 -12.86 -11.63
C LEU A 5 -25.43 -13.54 -10.44
N THR A 6 -25.46 -14.88 -10.42
CA THR A 6 -24.69 -15.67 -9.46
C THR A 6 -23.21 -15.72 -9.85
N PRO A 7 -22.28 -15.94 -8.91
CA PRO A 7 -20.87 -16.13 -9.23
C PRO A 7 -20.60 -17.29 -10.20
N LYS A 8 -21.53 -18.25 -10.34
CA LYS A 8 -21.45 -19.32 -11.33
C LYS A 8 -21.82 -18.81 -12.74
N GLN A 9 -22.92 -18.06 -12.87
CA GLN A 9 -23.33 -17.48 -14.14
C GLN A 9 -22.32 -16.45 -14.66
N VAL A 10 -21.76 -15.63 -13.78
CA VAL A 10 -20.65 -14.71 -14.12
C VAL A 10 -19.43 -15.50 -14.61
N ALA A 11 -19.11 -16.62 -13.96
CA ALA A 11 -17.97 -17.47 -14.34
C ALA A 11 -18.16 -18.09 -15.74
N GLU A 12 -19.36 -18.57 -16.04
CA GLU A 12 -19.71 -19.10 -17.36
C GLU A 12 -19.65 -18.02 -18.45
N LYS A 13 -20.23 -16.83 -18.20
CA LYS A 13 -20.19 -15.70 -19.14
C LYS A 13 -18.76 -15.23 -19.44
N LEU A 14 -17.90 -15.19 -18.42
CA LEU A 14 -16.51 -14.74 -18.54
C LEU A 14 -15.53 -15.88 -18.90
N LYS A 15 -15.99 -17.12 -19.04
CA LYS A 15 -15.15 -18.32 -19.23
C LYS A 15 -14.00 -18.45 -18.20
N VAL A 16 -14.26 -18.08 -16.94
CA VAL A 16 -13.31 -18.23 -15.82
C VAL A 16 -13.84 -19.18 -14.76
N SER A 17 -12.99 -19.58 -13.80
CA SER A 17 -13.48 -20.41 -12.69
C SER A 17 -14.41 -19.62 -11.75
N ARG A 18 -15.45 -20.29 -11.21
CA ARG A 18 -16.29 -19.72 -10.13
C ARG A 18 -15.46 -19.22 -8.94
N LYS A 19 -14.35 -19.90 -8.63
CA LYS A 19 -13.43 -19.52 -7.55
C LYS A 19 -12.78 -18.16 -7.83
N THR A 20 -12.45 -17.87 -9.09
CA THR A 20 -11.93 -16.59 -9.55
C THR A 20 -12.95 -15.47 -9.36
N VAL A 21 -14.20 -15.71 -9.75
CA VAL A 21 -15.28 -14.72 -9.56
C VAL A 21 -15.53 -14.43 -8.08
N VAL A 22 -15.62 -15.47 -7.24
CA VAL A 22 -15.77 -15.29 -5.79
C VAL A 22 -14.58 -14.55 -5.19
N LYS A 23 -13.36 -14.80 -5.69
CA LYS A 23 -12.16 -14.06 -5.29
C LYS A 23 -12.30 -12.58 -5.64
N TRP A 24 -12.73 -12.25 -6.85
CA TRP A 24 -12.91 -10.86 -7.27
C TRP A 24 -13.95 -10.12 -6.43
N ILE A 25 -15.08 -10.76 -6.15
CA ILE A 25 -16.13 -10.21 -5.28
C ILE A 25 -15.60 -9.96 -3.87
N ARG A 26 -14.88 -10.93 -3.29
CA ARG A 26 -14.30 -10.78 -1.94
C ARG A 26 -13.18 -9.74 -1.87
N SER A 27 -12.44 -9.55 -2.96
CA SER A 27 -11.36 -8.56 -3.05
C SER A 27 -11.84 -7.15 -3.43
N GLY A 28 -13.13 -6.96 -3.71
CA GLY A 28 -13.67 -5.68 -4.20
C GLY A 28 -13.39 -5.38 -5.67
N LYS A 29 -12.62 -6.22 -6.38
CA LYS A 29 -12.32 -6.07 -7.82
C LYS A 29 -13.56 -6.17 -8.72
N LEU A 30 -14.54 -6.97 -8.30
CA LEU A 30 -15.85 -7.05 -8.96
C LEU A 30 -16.91 -6.68 -7.91
N PRO A 31 -17.70 -5.61 -8.12
CA PRO A 31 -18.77 -5.26 -7.22
C PRO A 31 -19.73 -6.44 -7.05
N GLY A 32 -20.00 -6.80 -5.80
CA GLY A 32 -20.94 -7.85 -5.47
C GLY A 32 -21.74 -7.45 -4.25
N ARG A 33 -23.04 -7.71 -4.29
CA ARG A 33 -23.98 -7.50 -3.20
C ARG A 33 -24.36 -8.83 -2.58
N LYS A 34 -24.39 -8.87 -1.26
CA LYS A 34 -24.79 -10.06 -0.51
C LYS A 34 -26.30 -10.01 -0.30
N ILE A 35 -27.02 -10.98 -0.86
CA ILE A 35 -28.47 -11.13 -0.71
C ILE A 35 -28.71 -12.44 0.04
N GLY A 36 -29.12 -12.34 1.31
CA GLY A 36 -29.13 -13.47 2.23
C GLY A 36 -27.72 -14.04 2.42
N THR A 37 -27.54 -15.33 2.13
CA THR A 37 -26.24 -16.03 2.22
C THR A 37 -25.46 -16.02 0.92
N LEU A 38 -26.03 -15.50 -0.18
CA LEU A 38 -25.48 -15.64 -1.51
C LEU A 38 -25.00 -14.30 -2.08
N TRP A 39 -23.85 -14.33 -2.73
CA TRP A 39 -23.36 -13.19 -3.51
C TRP A 39 -24.14 -13.08 -4.83
N ARG A 40 -24.42 -11.85 -5.23
CA ARG A 40 -24.97 -11.48 -6.54
C ARG A 40 -24.15 -10.34 -7.12
N VAL A 41 -23.92 -10.40 -8.41
CA VAL A 41 -23.28 -9.36 -9.19
C VAL A 41 -24.36 -8.73 -10.04
N ASP A 42 -24.46 -7.41 -10.03
CA ASP A 42 -25.38 -6.71 -10.92
C ASP A 42 -24.88 -6.85 -12.37
N ALA A 43 -25.78 -7.11 -13.31
CA ALA A 43 -25.41 -7.23 -14.72
C ALA A 43 -24.78 -5.93 -15.25
N ASP A 44 -25.23 -4.77 -14.78
CA ASP A 44 -24.65 -3.48 -15.16
C ASP A 44 -23.22 -3.33 -14.62
N ASP A 45 -22.96 -3.82 -13.40
CA ASP A 45 -21.61 -3.87 -12.80
C ASP A 45 -20.68 -4.84 -13.55
N LEU A 46 -21.23 -5.97 -14.05
CA LEU A 46 -20.48 -6.94 -14.86
C LEU A 46 -20.14 -6.36 -16.24
N GLU A 47 -21.09 -5.69 -16.89
CA GLU A 47 -20.87 -5.00 -18.16
C GLU A 47 -19.88 -3.85 -18.01
N ALA A 48 -19.93 -3.07 -16.91
CA ALA A 48 -18.91 -2.05 -16.63
C ALA A 48 -17.53 -2.66 -16.37
N PHE A 49 -17.47 -3.83 -15.73
CA PHE A 49 -16.24 -4.60 -15.52
C PHE A 49 -15.66 -5.11 -16.84
N LEU A 50 -16.51 -5.53 -17.78
CA LEU A 50 -16.14 -5.92 -19.15
C LEU A 50 -15.76 -4.71 -20.02
N GLY A 51 -16.48 -3.59 -19.92
CA GLY A 51 -16.20 -2.35 -20.65
C GLY A 51 -14.86 -1.72 -20.25
N ARG A 52 -14.39 -1.92 -19.01
CA ARG A 52 -13.01 -1.63 -18.58
C ARG A 52 -11.96 -2.57 -19.18
N ALA A 53 -12.36 -3.76 -19.63
CA ALA A 53 -11.49 -4.71 -20.33
C ALA A 53 -11.51 -4.49 -21.86
N GLU A 54 -12.62 -3.95 -22.41
CA GLU A 54 -12.87 -3.77 -23.85
C GLU A 54 -12.51 -2.36 -24.37
N THR A 55 -12.47 -1.31 -23.52
CA THR A 55 -11.90 0.00 -23.89
C THR A 55 -10.37 -0.09 -23.94
N GLY A 56 -9.89 -0.63 -25.07
CA GLY A 56 -8.50 -0.93 -25.37
C GLY A 56 -7.55 0.27 -25.27
N LYS A 57 -6.63 0.17 -24.32
CA LYS A 57 -5.19 0.16 -24.60
C LYS A 57 -4.61 -0.62 -23.43
N ALA A 58 -4.16 -1.84 -23.67
CA ALA A 58 -3.17 -2.39 -22.77
C ALA A 58 -2.08 -1.30 -22.68
N PRO A 59 -1.76 -0.71 -21.52
CA PRO A 59 -0.40 -0.23 -21.39
C PRO A 59 0.46 -1.42 -21.82
N ALA A 60 1.55 -1.15 -22.54
CA ALA A 60 2.60 -2.11 -22.79
C ALA A 60 2.80 -3.00 -21.53
N PRO A 61 3.33 -4.24 -21.65
CA PRO A 61 3.49 -5.16 -20.51
C PRO A 61 4.31 -4.62 -19.31
N GLU A 62 4.62 -3.33 -19.26
CA GLU A 62 5.22 -2.51 -18.22
C GLU A 62 4.25 -1.95 -17.16
N ALA A 63 2.94 -2.25 -17.20
CA ALA A 63 2.07 -1.98 -16.04
C ALA A 63 2.34 -3.02 -14.94
N ARG A 64 3.44 -2.79 -14.22
CA ARG A 64 3.92 -3.51 -13.02
C ARG A 64 2.72 -3.97 -12.19
N HIS A 65 2.63 -5.27 -11.95
CA HIS A 65 1.87 -5.80 -10.82
C HIS A 65 2.20 -4.93 -9.59
N PRO A 66 1.25 -4.55 -8.71
CA PRO A 66 1.61 -3.85 -7.48
C PRO A 66 2.67 -4.70 -6.79
N GLN A 67 3.90 -4.17 -6.73
CA GLN A 67 5.06 -4.95 -6.34
C GLN A 67 4.82 -5.40 -4.91
N VAL A 68 4.81 -6.71 -4.68
CA VAL A 68 4.60 -7.29 -3.35
C VAL A 68 5.94 -7.69 -2.77
N PHE A 69 6.21 -7.25 -1.55
CA PHE A 69 7.47 -7.51 -0.87
C PHE A 69 7.30 -8.55 0.22
N ARG A 70 8.23 -9.51 0.30
CA ARG A 70 8.29 -10.50 1.38
C ARG A 70 9.14 -9.93 2.52
N PRO A 71 9.15 -10.57 3.70
CA PRO A 71 9.96 -10.10 4.82
C PRO A 71 11.43 -9.93 4.48
N ALA A 72 12.02 -10.84 3.68
CA ALA A 72 13.41 -10.72 3.26
C ALA A 72 13.67 -9.43 2.46
N ASP A 73 12.76 -9.08 1.55
CA ASP A 73 12.83 -7.85 0.75
C ASP A 73 12.72 -6.62 1.65
N VAL A 74 11.82 -6.62 2.64
CA VAL A 74 11.69 -5.53 3.61
C VAL A 74 13.00 -5.29 4.35
N LEU A 75 13.62 -6.34 4.91
CA LEU A 75 14.88 -6.20 5.66
C LEU A 75 15.99 -5.64 4.77
N ARG A 76 16.09 -6.16 3.54
CA ARG A 76 17.12 -5.79 2.57
C ARG A 76 16.95 -4.35 2.06
N LEU A 77 15.75 -3.99 1.61
CA LEU A 77 15.47 -2.69 0.98
C LEU A 77 15.38 -1.54 1.98
N THR A 78 14.90 -1.79 3.20
CA THR A 78 14.74 -0.74 4.22
C THR A 78 15.95 -0.62 5.16
N GLY A 79 16.82 -1.64 5.18
CA GLY A 79 17.95 -1.72 6.11
C GLY A 79 17.55 -1.98 7.58
N VAL A 80 16.27 -2.22 7.86
CA VAL A 80 15.82 -2.59 9.20
C VAL A 80 16.25 -4.03 9.52
N ASN A 81 16.71 -4.28 10.74
CA ASN A 81 16.97 -5.66 11.16
C ASN A 81 15.69 -6.39 11.57
N ARG A 82 15.73 -7.74 11.52
CA ARG A 82 14.56 -8.58 11.78
C ARG A 82 13.95 -8.39 13.18
N LYS A 83 14.78 -8.22 14.21
CA LYS A 83 14.31 -8.01 15.58
C LYS A 83 13.51 -6.71 15.70
N THR A 84 13.99 -5.66 15.04
CA THR A 84 13.35 -4.34 15.02
C THR A 84 12.02 -4.39 14.28
N LEU A 85 11.99 -4.98 13.08
CA LEU A 85 10.75 -5.13 12.34
C LEU A 85 9.71 -5.92 13.14
N HIS A 86 10.13 -7.03 13.77
CA HIS A 86 9.23 -7.83 14.62
C HIS A 86 8.73 -7.04 15.83
N TYR A 87 9.59 -6.25 16.47
CA TYR A 87 9.21 -5.36 17.56
C TYR A 87 8.17 -4.32 17.11
N TRP A 88 8.40 -3.62 15.99
CA TRP A 88 7.47 -2.62 15.46
C TRP A 88 6.12 -3.21 15.07
N ILE A 89 6.09 -4.44 14.54
CA ILE A 89 4.83 -5.15 14.28
C ILE A 89 4.12 -5.50 15.59
N ARG A 90 4.85 -6.02 16.58
CA ARG A 90 4.30 -6.43 17.88
C ARG A 90 3.71 -5.25 18.65
N GLU A 91 4.38 -4.10 18.64
CA GLU A 91 3.91 -2.86 19.26
C GLU A 91 2.85 -2.12 18.42
N GLY A 92 2.56 -2.61 17.22
CA GLY A 92 1.57 -2.02 16.32
C GLY A 92 1.98 -0.65 15.78
N PHE A 93 3.29 -0.42 15.60
CA PHE A 93 3.79 0.78 14.90
C PHE A 93 3.55 0.65 13.41
N VAL A 94 3.76 -0.56 12.86
CA VAL A 94 3.58 -0.85 11.44
C VAL A 94 2.97 -2.23 11.25
N SER A 95 2.18 -2.40 10.19
CA SER A 95 1.64 -3.71 9.79
C SER A 95 1.64 -3.84 8.26
N PRO A 96 1.76 -5.07 7.71
CA PRO A 96 1.68 -5.27 6.26
C PRO A 96 0.30 -4.89 5.73
N SER A 97 0.24 -3.98 4.75
CA SER A 97 -1.02 -3.46 4.22
C SER A 97 -1.70 -4.39 3.21
N ILE A 98 -0.97 -5.35 2.61
CA ILE A 98 -1.52 -6.23 1.55
C ILE A 98 -2.08 -7.56 2.10
N ALA A 99 -1.54 -8.08 3.22
CA ALA A 99 -1.95 -9.28 3.97
C ALA A 99 -2.77 -10.40 3.26
N GLY A 100 -2.21 -11.62 3.17
CA GLY A 100 -2.98 -12.82 2.76
C GLY A 100 -3.98 -13.28 3.84
N SER A 101 -5.29 -13.18 3.59
CA SER A 101 -6.34 -13.69 4.47
C SER A 101 -6.64 -15.19 4.26
N TYR A 102 -6.13 -16.05 5.15
CA TYR A 102 -6.70 -17.28 5.77
C TYR A 102 -5.58 -18.33 6.05
N GLY A 103 -5.47 -18.83 7.29
CA GLY A 103 -4.64 -20.00 7.65
C GLY A 103 -3.39 -19.73 8.51
N THR A 104 -3.00 -20.73 9.30
CA THR A 104 -2.13 -20.69 10.51
C THR A 104 -0.66 -20.29 10.30
N HIS A 105 -0.25 -19.90 9.09
CA HIS A 105 1.10 -19.39 8.77
C HIS A 105 1.03 -18.33 7.65
N LYS A 106 0.43 -17.16 7.93
CA LYS A 106 0.23 -16.09 6.91
C LYS A 106 1.55 -15.45 6.47
N LYS A 107 1.72 -15.31 5.16
CA LYS A 107 2.85 -14.61 4.52
C LYS A 107 2.67 -13.10 4.72
N HIS A 108 3.56 -12.46 5.48
CA HIS A 108 3.67 -11.00 5.62
C HIS A 108 4.06 -10.40 4.26
N LEU A 109 3.05 -10.07 3.46
CA LEU A 109 3.22 -9.40 2.17
C LEU A 109 3.01 -7.91 2.35
N TRP A 110 3.98 -7.14 1.89
CA TRP A 110 4.07 -5.70 2.12
C TRP A 110 3.94 -4.94 0.79
N SER A 111 3.37 -3.75 0.84
CA SER A 111 3.32 -2.80 -0.29
C SER A 111 4.56 -1.92 -0.33
N PHE A 112 4.76 -1.18 -1.43
CA PHE A 112 5.81 -0.15 -1.48
C PHE A 112 5.61 0.93 -0.41
N GLY A 113 4.37 1.35 -0.14
CA GLY A 113 4.06 2.27 0.95
C GLY A 113 4.49 1.76 2.32
N ASP A 114 4.38 0.45 2.57
CA ASP A 114 4.90 -0.14 3.80
C ASP A 114 6.42 -0.02 3.90
N LEU A 115 7.15 -0.26 2.80
CA LEU A 115 8.60 -0.12 2.75
C LEU A 115 9.02 1.33 3.04
N VAL A 116 8.32 2.31 2.45
CA VAL A 116 8.56 3.74 2.70
C VAL A 116 8.34 4.07 4.18
N ALA A 117 7.25 3.58 4.78
CA ALA A 117 6.94 3.81 6.18
C ALA A 117 8.00 3.19 7.12
N ILE A 118 8.41 1.95 6.86
CA ILE A 118 9.46 1.26 7.62
C ILE A 118 10.79 2.00 7.46
N ARG A 119 11.13 2.45 6.24
CA ARG A 119 12.36 3.19 5.97
C ARG A 119 12.35 4.55 6.66
N ALA A 120 11.21 5.23 6.71
CA ALA A 120 11.04 6.47 7.47
C ALA A 120 11.33 6.26 8.96
N LEU A 121 10.66 5.29 9.60
CA LEU A 121 10.91 4.95 11.01
C LEU A 121 12.38 4.57 11.25
N GLN A 122 12.99 3.84 10.32
CA GLN A 122 14.40 3.45 10.42
C GLN A 122 15.34 4.65 10.35
N LYS A 123 15.11 5.61 9.45
CA LYS A 123 15.91 6.85 9.38
C LYS A 123 15.78 7.67 10.66
N LEU A 124 14.57 7.82 11.21
CA LEU A 124 14.37 8.54 12.47
C LEU A 124 15.16 7.90 13.61
N ARG A 125 15.06 6.57 13.74
CA ARG A 125 15.82 5.83 14.75
C ARG A 125 17.34 5.98 14.56
N GLN A 126 17.83 5.93 13.32
CA GLN A 126 19.26 6.10 13.04
C GLN A 126 19.76 7.52 13.36
N SER A 127 18.89 8.52 13.28
CA SER A 127 19.17 9.90 13.73
C SER A 127 19.09 10.08 15.25
N GLY A 128 18.93 9.00 16.03
CA GLY A 128 18.87 9.06 17.49
C GLY A 128 17.49 9.41 18.06
N ILE A 129 16.45 9.50 17.22
CA ILE A 129 15.08 9.75 17.66
C ILE A 129 14.52 8.44 18.20
N ASP A 130 14.27 8.38 19.51
CA ASP A 130 13.59 7.24 20.12
C ASP A 130 12.11 7.27 19.74
N LEU A 131 11.63 6.19 19.12
CA LEU A 131 10.24 6.00 18.73
C LEU A 131 9.36 5.57 19.92
N HIS A 132 9.73 5.98 21.14
CA HIS A 132 9.08 5.56 22.39
C HIS A 132 7.57 5.87 22.39
N SER A 133 7.16 6.93 21.69
CA SER A 133 5.75 7.23 21.47
C SER A 133 5.21 6.42 20.28
N ALA A 134 4.41 5.41 20.62
CA ALA A 134 3.65 4.64 19.64
C ALA A 134 2.75 5.54 18.77
N GLU A 135 2.32 6.69 19.28
CA GLU A 135 1.43 7.60 18.55
C GLU A 135 2.14 8.28 17.37
N LEU A 136 3.35 8.81 17.58
CA LEU A 136 4.13 9.43 16.51
C LEU A 136 4.41 8.42 15.39
N ALA A 137 4.86 7.22 15.76
CA ALA A 137 5.15 6.17 14.78
C ALA A 137 3.90 5.78 13.97
N ARG A 138 2.77 5.57 14.64
CA ARG A 138 1.49 5.24 13.98
C ARG A 138 0.97 6.39 13.12
N THR A 139 1.16 7.64 13.53
CA THR A 139 0.74 8.81 12.75
C THR A 139 1.51 8.90 11.45
N LEU A 140 2.85 8.78 11.50
CA LEU A 140 3.67 8.75 10.28
C LEU A 140 3.32 7.56 9.38
N VAL A 141 3.22 6.37 9.94
CA VAL A 141 2.91 5.14 9.19
C VAL A 141 1.52 5.24 8.53
N ARG A 142 0.49 5.66 9.27
CA ARG A 142 -0.86 5.85 8.73
C ARG A 142 -0.87 6.86 7.59
N HIS A 143 -0.20 8.01 7.76
CA HIS A 143 -0.11 9.04 6.72
C HIS A 143 0.53 8.49 5.44
N ILE A 144 1.69 7.84 5.57
CA ILE A 144 2.42 7.27 4.44
C ILE A 144 1.61 6.16 3.75
N GLN A 145 1.02 5.23 4.51
CA GLN A 145 0.26 4.10 3.96
C GLN A 145 -1.08 4.52 3.32
N ALA A 146 -1.69 5.61 3.78
CA ALA A 146 -2.93 6.15 3.22
C ALA A 146 -2.71 7.04 1.99
N ARG A 147 -1.46 7.44 1.72
CA ARG A 147 -1.11 8.34 0.62
C ARG A 147 -1.26 7.64 -0.73
N GLU A 148 -2.15 8.16 -1.57
CA GLU A 148 -2.22 7.75 -2.97
C GLU A 148 -0.97 8.21 -3.75
N GLY A 149 -0.52 7.42 -4.72
CA GLY A 149 0.65 7.76 -5.53
C GLY A 149 1.96 7.88 -4.74
N ILE A 150 2.12 7.12 -3.65
CA ILE A 150 3.35 7.09 -2.84
C ILE A 150 4.61 6.74 -3.65
N GLU A 151 4.47 6.11 -4.82
CA GLU A 151 5.59 5.80 -5.72
C GLU A 151 6.09 7.03 -6.51
N SER A 152 5.30 8.10 -6.58
CA SER A 152 5.59 9.30 -7.38
C SER A 152 5.65 10.57 -6.54
N VAL A 153 6.10 10.46 -5.28
CA VAL A 153 6.35 11.63 -4.42
C VAL A 153 7.48 12.47 -5.02
N PRO A 154 7.31 13.79 -5.18
CA PRO A 154 8.40 14.69 -5.59
C PRO A 154 9.61 14.61 -4.63
N PRO A 155 10.87 14.56 -5.12
CA PRO A 155 12.07 14.32 -4.28
C PRO A 155 12.31 15.30 -3.12
N ASP A 156 11.73 16.49 -3.20
CA ASP A 156 11.82 17.59 -2.23
C ASP A 156 10.61 17.66 -1.29
N THR A 157 9.66 16.73 -1.38
CA THR A 157 8.52 16.67 -0.45
C THR A 157 8.99 16.31 0.95
N LEU A 158 8.75 17.21 1.89
CA LEU A 158 8.97 17.01 3.31
C LEU A 158 7.71 16.45 3.96
N LEU A 159 7.86 15.50 4.87
CA LEU A 159 6.81 15.04 5.78
C LEU A 159 7.10 15.60 7.16
N ALA A 160 6.16 16.37 7.70
CA ALA A 160 6.24 16.99 9.01
C ALA A 160 5.17 16.42 9.95
N THR A 161 5.42 16.44 11.26
CA THR A 161 4.47 16.00 12.27
C THR A 161 4.63 16.75 13.60
N ASP A 162 3.51 17.01 14.27
CA ASP A 162 3.42 17.48 15.66
C ASP A 162 3.32 16.32 16.68
N GLY A 163 3.44 15.07 16.21
CA GLY A 163 3.29 13.84 17.00
C GLY A 163 1.87 13.26 17.04
N ARG A 164 0.85 13.97 16.54
CA ARG A 164 -0.55 13.51 16.47
C ARG A 164 -1.11 13.53 15.04
N THR A 165 -0.66 14.50 14.27
CA THR A 165 -0.99 14.70 12.86
C THR A 165 0.30 14.72 12.04
N ALA A 166 0.22 14.31 10.79
CA ALA A 166 1.31 14.45 9.84
C ALA A 166 0.79 15.12 8.57
N PHE A 167 1.65 15.88 7.91
CA PHE A 167 1.33 16.60 6.70
C PHE A 167 2.56 16.72 5.80
N GLU A 168 2.29 16.85 4.50
CA GLU A 168 3.34 17.02 3.49
C GLU A 168 3.52 18.50 3.17
N VAL A 169 4.77 18.90 3.01
CA VAL A 169 5.18 20.26 2.65
C VAL A 169 6.06 20.18 1.42
N GLY A 170 5.61 20.84 0.35
CA GLY A 170 6.41 21.00 -0.87
C GLY A 170 7.53 22.03 -0.69
N PRO A 171 8.46 22.12 -1.65
CA PRO A 171 9.57 23.08 -1.61
C PRO A 171 9.10 24.54 -1.46
N ASP A 172 7.95 24.87 -2.06
CA ASP A 172 7.42 26.23 -2.12
C ASP A 172 6.60 26.63 -0.89
N ASP A 173 6.31 25.70 0.03
CA ASP A 173 5.35 25.88 1.15
C ASP A 173 6.01 25.70 2.53
N THR A 174 7.33 25.86 2.61
CA THR A 174 8.12 25.61 3.84
C THR A 174 7.79 26.54 5.00
N SER A 175 7.15 27.68 4.75
CA SER A 175 6.69 28.63 5.78
C SER A 175 5.70 27.99 6.76
N ARG A 176 4.93 26.99 6.33
CA ARG A 176 3.98 26.26 7.19
C ARG A 176 4.64 25.48 8.32
N LEU A 177 5.89 25.06 8.13
CA LEU A 177 6.65 24.32 9.14
C LEU A 177 6.80 25.13 10.44
N PHE A 178 6.93 26.45 10.33
CA PHE A 178 7.08 27.34 11.47
C PHE A 178 5.76 27.68 12.17
N GLY A 179 4.64 27.65 11.44
CA GLY A 179 3.31 28.02 11.95
C GLY A 179 2.60 26.91 12.72
N GLU A 180 2.85 25.64 12.38
CA GLU A 180 2.08 24.50 12.91
C GLU A 180 2.72 23.81 14.13
N GLY A 181 3.86 24.29 14.64
CA GLY A 181 4.48 23.71 15.85
C GLY A 181 5.03 22.30 15.63
N CYS A 182 5.74 22.10 14.51
CA CYS A 182 6.28 20.80 14.13
C CYS A 182 7.33 20.29 15.13
N LEU A 183 7.21 19.02 15.53
CA LEU A 183 8.22 18.34 16.34
C LEU A 183 9.28 17.66 15.48
N LEU A 184 8.90 17.19 14.29
CA LEU A 184 9.75 16.34 13.46
C LEU A 184 9.47 16.57 11.98
N ILE A 185 10.53 16.60 11.19
CA ILE A 185 10.51 16.75 9.74
C ILE A 185 11.45 15.71 9.13
N LEU A 186 11.02 15.04 8.06
CA LEU A 186 11.84 14.15 7.25
C LEU A 186 11.59 14.38 5.76
N ASN A 187 12.58 14.14 4.91
CA ASN A 187 12.38 14.20 3.47
C ASN A 187 11.77 12.87 2.97
N LEU A 188 10.47 12.89 2.69
CA LEU A 188 9.71 11.73 2.19
C LEU A 188 10.07 11.42 0.74
N GLY A 189 10.20 12.47 -0.09
CA GLY A 189 10.58 12.34 -1.50
C GLY A 189 11.90 11.62 -1.71
N ALA A 190 12.93 12.00 -0.93
CA ALA A 190 14.23 11.35 -0.96
C ALA A 190 14.17 9.88 -0.53
N ILE A 191 13.31 9.52 0.44
CA ILE A 191 13.13 8.12 0.84
C ILE A 191 12.52 7.31 -0.29
N VAL A 192 11.50 7.84 -0.95
CA VAL A 192 10.84 7.19 -2.09
C VAL A 192 11.83 7.00 -3.25
N ALA A 193 12.58 8.05 -3.60
CA ALA A 193 13.58 8.01 -4.65
C ALA A 193 14.68 6.97 -4.36
N GLU A 194 15.18 6.91 -3.13
CA GLU A 194 16.20 5.93 -2.71
C GLU A 194 15.68 4.49 -2.84
N LEU A 195 14.47 4.21 -2.34
CA LEU A 195 13.90 2.87 -2.42
C LEU A 195 13.62 2.44 -3.87
N ARG A 196 13.19 3.36 -4.74
CA ARG A 196 13.01 3.07 -6.17
C ARG A 196 14.33 2.75 -6.85
N ALA A 197 15.36 3.56 -6.60
CA ALA A 197 16.68 3.30 -7.17
C ALA A 197 17.22 1.91 -6.76
N LEU A 198 16.99 1.49 -5.51
CA LEU A 198 17.36 0.15 -5.06
C LEU A 198 16.60 -0.96 -5.80
N LEU A 199 15.32 -0.75 -6.13
CA LEU A 199 14.51 -1.73 -6.87
C LEU A 199 14.93 -1.82 -8.33
N ASP A 200 15.19 -0.69 -8.99
CA ASP A 200 15.58 -0.65 -10.40
C ASP A 200 16.96 -1.31 -10.63
N LEU A 201 17.87 -1.24 -9.65
CA LEU A 201 19.15 -1.96 -9.68
C LEU A 201 18.98 -3.49 -9.67
N GLU A 202 17.95 -4.01 -8.99
CA GLU A 202 17.69 -5.46 -8.93
C GLU A 202 17.07 -5.99 -10.22
N GLU A 203 16.19 -5.20 -10.85
CA GLU A 203 15.60 -5.55 -12.14
C GLU A 203 16.65 -5.63 -13.27
N THR A 204 17.79 -4.93 -13.12
CA THR A 204 18.88 -4.93 -14.11
C THR A 204 19.85 -6.11 -13.93
N THR A 205 19.84 -6.79 -12.78
CA THR A 205 20.82 -7.82 -12.41
C THR A 205 20.27 -9.26 -12.51
N GLY A 206 18.95 -9.43 -12.68
CA GLY A 206 18.27 -10.73 -12.78
C GLY A 206 17.83 -11.09 -14.19
#